data_AF-A0A8T5YR99-F1
#
_entry.id   AF-A0A8T5YR99-F1
#
_cell.length_a   1.000
_cell.length_b   1.000
_cell.length_c   1.000
_cell.angle_alpha   90.00
_cell.angle_beta   90.00
_cell.angle_gamma   90.00
#
_symmetry.space_group_name_H-M   'P 1'
#
loop_
_entity.id
_entity.type
_entity.pdbx_description
1 polymer ?
#
loop_
_entity_poly.entity_id
_entity_poly.type
_entity_poly.pdbx_seq_one_letter_code
_entity_poly.pdbx_strand_id
1 'polypeptide(L)'
;IISQVMPYPYSGASPVVRDYQKLLKSDGITDFDYGSIEGYVAARVFVEGLKRAGRDLTREKFVGALETMGNYDVGGFNVNFSPSNHVGSKFVEMTIINSNGQVIR
;
A
#
# COMPACT_ATOMS: atom_id res chain seq x y z
N ILE A 1 4.90 17.50 -13.74
CA ILE A 1 4.80 16.02 -13.71
C ILE A 1 5.41 15.55 -12.40
N ILE A 2 4.80 14.59 -11.72
CA ILE A 2 5.26 14.04 -10.43
C ILE A 2 5.26 12.52 -10.52
N SER A 3 6.34 11.90 -10.05
CA SER A 3 6.41 10.45 -9.84
C SER A 3 5.69 10.08 -8.54
N GLN A 4 4.80 9.09 -8.62
CA GLN A 4 4.03 8.57 -7.50
C GLN A 4 4.42 7.12 -7.22
N VAL A 5 4.54 6.76 -5.94
CA VAL A 5 4.96 5.42 -5.49
C VAL A 5 3.79 4.54 -5.03
N MET A 6 2.58 5.07 -5.13
CA MET A 6 1.33 4.37 -4.83
C MET A 6 0.38 4.44 -6.03
N PRO A 7 -0.55 3.47 -6.18
CA PRO A 7 -1.57 3.52 -7.22
C PRO A 7 -2.45 4.77 -7.10
N TYR A 8 -2.94 5.26 -8.24
CA TYR A 8 -3.80 6.44 -8.30
C TYR A 8 -5.07 6.27 -7.42
N PRO A 9 -5.21 7.04 -6.33
CA PRO A 9 -6.18 6.76 -5.26
C PRO A 9 -7.62 7.15 -5.61
N TYR A 10 -7.81 7.96 -6.65
CA TYR A 10 -9.11 8.52 -7.02
C TYR A 10 -9.91 7.62 -7.97
N SER A 11 -9.27 6.63 -8.63
CA SER A 11 -9.93 5.72 -9.56
C SER A 11 -9.87 4.27 -9.07
N GLY A 12 -11.03 3.63 -8.93
CA GLY A 12 -11.17 2.21 -8.55
C GLY A 12 -10.72 1.21 -9.63
N ALA A 13 -9.75 1.57 -10.48
CA ALA A 13 -9.24 0.71 -11.54
C ALA A 13 -8.51 -0.52 -10.97
N SER A 14 -7.67 -0.35 -9.94
CA SER A 14 -6.98 -1.46 -9.27
C SER A 14 -7.80 -2.03 -8.11
N PRO A 15 -7.71 -3.34 -7.82
CA PRO A 15 -8.39 -3.95 -6.68
C PRO A 15 -8.04 -3.28 -5.35
N VAL A 16 -6.77 -2.93 -5.12
CA VAL A 16 -6.34 -2.25 -3.89
C VAL A 16 -7.04 -0.91 -3.68
N VAL A 17 -7.18 -0.09 -4.73
CA VAL A 17 -7.87 1.20 -4.64
C VAL A 17 -9.37 0.99 -4.39
N ARG A 18 -9.99 -0.04 -4.98
CA ARG A 18 -11.40 -0.36 -4.70
C ARG A 18 -11.64 -0.75 -3.26
N ASP A 19 -10.82 -1.64 -2.71
CA ASP A 19 -10.96 -2.08 -1.32
C ASP A 19 -10.72 -0.93 -0.35
N TYR A 20 -9.68 -0.13 -0.61
CA TYR A 20 -9.36 1.10 0.11
C TYR A 20 -10.54 2.09 0.12
N GLN A 21 -11.05 2.46 -1.06
CA GLN A 21 -12.19 3.38 -1.17
C GLN A 21 -13.45 2.82 -0.53
N LYS A 22 -13.69 1.50 -0.64
CA LYS A 22 -14.85 0.86 -0.02
C LYS A 22 -14.78 0.96 1.51
N LEU A 23 -13.61 0.72 2.10
CA LEU A 23 -13.40 0.83 3.54
C LEU A 23 -13.61 2.27 4.01
N LEU A 24 -12.98 3.25 3.37
CA LEU A 24 -13.13 4.64 3.79
C LEU A 24 -14.56 5.14 3.65
N LYS A 25 -15.25 4.77 2.56
CA LYS A 25 -16.66 5.12 2.37
C LYS A 25 -17.58 4.49 3.41
N SER A 26 -17.29 3.27 3.90
CA SER A 26 -18.09 2.68 4.98
C SER A 26 -17.95 3.46 6.30
N ASP A 27 -16.84 4.18 6.47
CA ASP A 27 -16.60 5.06 7.63
C ASP A 27 -17.00 6.52 7.36
N GLY A 28 -17.68 6.79 6.23
CA GLY A 28 -18.13 8.13 5.84
C GLY A 28 -17.04 9.05 5.29
N ILE A 29 -15.84 8.53 5.03
CA ILE A 29 -14.70 9.28 4.50
C ILE A 29 -14.71 9.21 2.98
N THR A 30 -14.77 10.38 2.33
CA THR A 30 -14.78 10.52 0.86
C THR A 30 -13.55 11.22 0.30
N ASP A 31 -12.74 11.83 1.15
CA ASP A 31 -11.52 12.52 0.77
C ASP A 31 -10.39 11.49 0.65
N PHE A 32 -10.08 11.12 -0.58
CA PHE A 32 -8.99 10.20 -0.90
C PHE A 32 -7.75 11.00 -1.30
N ASP A 33 -6.58 10.52 -0.91
CA ASP A 33 -5.32 11.09 -1.36
C ASP A 33 -4.21 10.01 -1.40
N TYR A 34 -2.99 10.41 -1.73
CA TYR A 34 -1.85 9.50 -1.80
C TYR A 34 -1.39 9.01 -0.43
N GLY A 35 -1.50 9.84 0.61
CA GLY A 35 -1.05 9.47 1.96
C GLY A 35 -1.99 8.46 2.63
N SER A 36 -3.29 8.60 2.39
CA SER A 36 -4.33 7.70 2.89
C SER A 36 -4.28 6.31 2.26
N ILE A 37 -4.05 6.20 0.94
CA ILE A 37 -3.82 4.90 0.30
C ILE A 37 -2.49 4.27 0.73
N GLU A 38 -1.43 5.08 0.91
CA GLU A 38 -0.14 4.61 1.44
C GLU A 38 -0.33 4.02 2.84
N GLY A 39 -1.03 4.74 3.72
CA GLY A 39 -1.38 4.27 5.06
C GLY A 39 -2.19 2.97 5.05
N TYR A 40 -3.17 2.86 4.15
CA TYR A 40 -3.96 1.63 3.97
C TYR A 40 -3.09 0.45 3.54
N VAL A 41 -2.23 0.62 2.54
CA VAL A 41 -1.32 -0.43 2.06
C VAL A 41 -0.32 -0.81 3.16
N ALA A 42 0.28 0.17 3.84
CA ALA A 42 1.20 -0.06 4.95
C ALA A 42 0.53 -0.85 6.07
N ALA A 43 -0.70 -0.50 6.44
CA ALA A 43 -1.47 -1.23 7.45
C ALA A 43 -1.78 -2.68 7.01
N ARG A 44 -2.16 -2.88 5.74
CA ARG A 44 -2.39 -4.23 5.18
C ARG A 44 -1.15 -5.10 5.24
N VAL A 45 0.03 -4.54 4.91
CA VAL A 45 1.33 -5.22 5.00
C VAL A 45 1.70 -5.52 6.44
N PHE A 46 1.50 -4.56 7.35
CA PHE A 46 1.77 -4.71 8.77
C PHE A 46 0.93 -5.83 9.40
N VAL A 47 -0.39 -5.79 9.19
CA VAL A 47 -1.32 -6.83 9.67
C VAL A 47 -0.93 -8.21 9.13
N GLU A 48 -0.51 -8.26 7.88
CA GLU A 48 -0.09 -9.51 7.27
C GLU A 48 1.23 -10.03 7.90
N GLY A 49 2.19 -9.16 8.18
CA GLY A 49 3.39 -9.50 8.95
C GLY A 49 3.05 -10.06 10.33
N LEU A 50 2.07 -9.46 11.03
CA LEU A 50 1.61 -9.95 12.34
C LEU A 50 0.99 -11.34 12.23
N LYS A 51 0.16 -11.60 11.21
CA LYS A 51 -0.44 -12.92 10.97
C LYS A 51 0.63 -13.99 10.75
N ARG A 52 1.66 -13.67 9.95
CA ARG A 52 2.78 -14.58 9.66
C ARG A 52 3.69 -14.81 10.87
N ALA A 53 3.90 -13.81 11.72
CA ALA A 53 4.69 -13.94 12.94
C ALA A 53 4.08 -14.90 13.97
N GLY A 54 2.76 -15.10 13.93
CA GLY A 54 2.03 -16.04 14.79
C GLY A 54 1.79 -15.52 16.21
N ARG A 55 1.30 -16.42 17.09
CA ARG A 55 0.80 -16.06 18.43
C ARG A 55 1.89 -15.58 19.39
N ASP A 56 3.09 -16.16 19.30
CA ASP A 56 4.21 -15.83 20.17
C ASP A 56 5.01 -14.67 19.57
N LEU A 57 4.35 -13.52 19.42
CA LEU A 57 4.87 -12.34 18.72
C LEU A 57 6.08 -11.75 19.44
N THR A 58 7.17 -11.59 18.71
CA THR A 58 8.32 -10.75 19.10
C THR A 58 8.71 -9.85 17.92
N ARG A 59 9.53 -8.83 18.18
CA ARG A 59 10.03 -7.95 17.12
C ARG A 59 10.80 -8.73 16.06
N GLU A 60 11.64 -9.66 16.50
CA GLU A 60 12.51 -10.47 15.66
C GLU A 60 11.67 -11.39 14.76
N LYS A 61 10.63 -12.02 15.31
CA LYS A 61 9.70 -12.83 14.52
C LYS A 61 8.89 -12.00 13.53
N PHE A 62 8.47 -10.79 13.92
CA PHE A 62 7.75 -9.90 13.01
C PHE A 62 8.62 -9.46 11.83
N VAL A 63 9.86 -9.04 12.09
CA VAL A 63 10.81 -8.67 11.03
C VAL A 63 11.11 -9.88 10.14
N GLY A 64 11.42 -11.04 10.73
CA GLY A 64 11.65 -12.27 9.97
C GLY A 64 10.44 -12.70 9.13
N ALA A 65 9.22 -12.49 9.64
CA ALA A 65 7.99 -12.77 8.89
C ALA A 65 7.80 -11.83 7.70
N LEU A 66 8.15 -10.55 7.82
CA LEU A 66 8.13 -9.60 6.71
C LEU A 66 9.20 -9.93 5.66
N GLU A 67 10.43 -10.27 6.10
CA GLU A 67 11.55 -10.62 5.22
C GLU A 67 11.37 -11.96 4.48
N THR A 68 10.52 -12.84 4.99
CA THR A 68 10.22 -14.16 4.39
C THR A 68 8.84 -14.23 3.74
N MET A 69 8.09 -13.11 3.75
CA MET A 69 6.75 -13.00 3.19
C MET A 69 6.70 -13.32 1.68
N GLY A 70 7.80 -13.08 0.96
CA GLY A 70 7.84 -13.19 -0.49
C GLY A 70 7.04 -12.10 -1.20
N ASN A 71 6.62 -12.36 -2.43
CA ASN A 71 5.88 -11.40 -3.26
C ASN A 71 4.41 -11.31 -2.84
N TYR A 72 4.15 -10.61 -1.74
CA TYR A 72 2.80 -10.42 -1.22
C TYR A 72 2.01 -9.45 -2.08
N ASP A 73 0.94 -9.95 -2.68
CA ASP A 73 0.04 -9.18 -3.51
C ASP A 73 -1.04 -8.48 -2.67
N VAL A 74 -0.95 -7.16 -2.58
CA VAL A 74 -1.95 -6.30 -1.94
C VAL A 74 -2.97 -5.83 -2.97
N GLY A 75 -3.58 -6.73 -3.75
CA GLY A 75 -4.63 -6.39 -4.70
C GLY A 75 -4.12 -5.67 -5.96
N GLY A 76 -3.10 -6.23 -6.59
CA GLY A 76 -2.39 -5.69 -7.75
C GLY A 76 -1.17 -4.83 -7.39
N PHE A 77 -0.92 -4.58 -6.10
CA PHE A 77 0.26 -3.87 -5.60
C PHE A 77 1.16 -4.85 -4.84
N ASN A 78 2.28 -5.21 -5.45
CA ASN A 78 3.20 -6.20 -4.88
C ASN A 78 4.16 -5.57 -3.87
N VAL A 79 4.33 -6.26 -2.73
CA VAL A 79 5.29 -5.92 -1.68
C VAL A 79 6.17 -7.13 -1.38
N ASN A 80 7.49 -6.93 -1.43
CA ASN A 80 8.47 -7.97 -1.15
C ASN A 80 9.67 -7.39 -0.40
N PHE A 81 9.91 -7.89 0.82
CA PHE A 81 11.13 -7.61 1.58
C PHE A 81 12.05 -8.83 1.57
N SER A 82 13.32 -8.61 1.86
CA SER A 82 14.29 -9.68 2.12
C SER A 82 15.28 -9.23 3.21
N PRO A 83 16.07 -10.14 3.80
CA PRO A 83 17.09 -9.76 4.78
C PRO A 83 18.14 -8.77 4.27
N SER A 84 18.29 -8.66 2.94
CA SER A 84 19.24 -7.76 2.28
C SER A 84 18.59 -6.55 1.59
N ASN A 85 17.26 -6.48 1.52
CA ASN A 85 16.54 -5.39 0.88
C ASN A 85 15.19 -5.12 1.55
N HIS A 86 15.11 -3.96 2.21
CA HIS A 86 13.88 -3.49 2.85
C HIS A 86 13.10 -2.46 2.02
N VAL A 87 13.48 -2.24 0.76
CA VAL A 87 12.65 -1.49 -0.21
C VAL A 87 11.60 -2.44 -0.77
N GLY A 88 10.40 -2.37 -0.20
CA GLY A 88 9.33 -3.35 -0.43
C GLY A 88 8.66 -3.28 -1.80
N SER A 89 8.68 -2.13 -2.47
CA SER A 89 8.06 -1.94 -3.78
C SER A 89 8.96 -1.14 -4.71
N LYS A 90 8.89 -1.44 -6.00
CA LYS A 90 9.50 -0.67 -7.10
C LYS A 90 8.45 0.00 -7.98
N PHE A 91 7.19 0.01 -7.53
CA PHE A 91 6.10 0.63 -8.25
C PHE A 91 6.35 2.13 -8.38
N VAL A 92 6.28 2.63 -9.60
CA VAL A 92 6.29 4.05 -9.91
C VAL A 92 5.29 4.29 -11.03
N GLU A 93 4.44 5.31 -10.85
CA GLU A 93 3.59 5.85 -11.89
C GLU A 93 3.84 7.34 -12.07
N MET A 94 3.63 7.84 -13.28
CA MET A 94 3.77 9.25 -13.60
C MET A 94 2.40 9.91 -13.57
N THR A 95 2.32 11.08 -12.93
CA THR A 95 1.11 11.89 -12.85
C THR A 95 1.37 13.33 -13.26
N ILE A 96 0.33 14.00 -13.70
CA ILE A 96 0.36 15.42 -14.07
C ILE A 96 -0.44 16.20 -13.04
N ILE A 97 0.07 17.36 -12.64
CA ILE A 97 -0.76 18.36 -11.96
C ILE A 97 -1.28 19.29 -13.04
N ASN A 98 -2.60 19.35 -13.22
CA ASN A 98 -3.23 20.23 -14.19
C ASN A 98 -3.20 21.70 -13.70
N SER A 99 -3.66 22.64 -14.54
CA SER A 99 -3.72 24.07 -14.20
C SER A 99 -4.59 24.39 -12.96
N ASN A 100 -5.48 23.47 -12.58
CA ASN A 100 -6.36 23.62 -11.43
C ASN A 100 -5.76 23.01 -10.14
N GLY A 101 -4.51 22.56 -10.17
CA GLY A 101 -3.84 21.93 -9.04
C GLY A 101 -4.25 20.48 -8.79
N GLN A 102 -5.07 19.87 -9.66
CA GLN A 102 -5.52 18.50 -9.50
C GLN A 102 -4.50 17.52 -10.05
N VAL A 103 -4.23 16.46 -9.30
CA VAL A 103 -3.42 15.34 -9.77
C VAL A 103 -4.28 14.50 -10.71
N ILE A 104 -3.81 14.29 -11.93
CA ILE A 104 -4.42 13.43 -12.94
C ILE A 104 -3.40 12.38 -13.40
N ARG A 105 -3.92 11.21 -13.77
CA ARG A 105 -3.16 10.11 -14.35
C ARG A 105 -3.47 10.01 -15.84
#